data_AF-A0A9D6JG62-F1
#
_entry.id   AF-A0A9D6JG62-F1
#
_cell.length_a   1.000
_cell.length_b   1.000
_cell.length_c   1.000
_cell.angle_alpha   90.00
_cell.angle_beta   90.00
_cell.angle_gamma   90.00
#
_symmetry.space_group_name_H-M   'P 1'
#
loop_
_entity.id
_entity.type
_entity.pdbx_description
1 polymer ?
#
loop_
_entity_poly.entity_id
_entity_poly.type
_entity_poly.pdbx_seq_one_letter_code
_entity_poly.pdbx_strand_id
1 'polypeptide(L)' 'KQRIPPSSKTTTPKELIASSHPVEEIRRYIRADSLGYLSMQGLLAAVGKDAGFCHACFSLQYPVAFPMEDLAQLRLFEA' A
#
# COMPACT_ATOMS: atom_id res chain seq x y z
N LYS A 1 1.79 -7.41 -10.79
CA LYS A 1 1.40 -7.15 -9.39
C LYS A 1 2.69 -7.02 -8.58
N GLN A 2 3.15 -5.81 -8.28
CA GLN A 2 4.39 -5.61 -7.52
C GLN A 2 4.20 -6.19 -6.12
N ARG A 3 5.11 -7.08 -5.70
CA ARG A 3 5.11 -7.64 -4.35
C ARG A 3 5.65 -6.57 -3.41
N ILE A 4 4.92 -6.33 -2.31
CA ILE A 4 5.42 -5.51 -1.20
C ILE A 4 6.62 -6.26 -0.58
N PRO A 5 7.73 -5.57 -0.28
CA PRO A 5 8.92 -6.22 0.24
C PRO A 5 8.64 -6.81 1.63
N PRO A 6 9.27 -7.94 1.96
CA PRO A 6 9.07 -8.62 3.26
C PRO A 6 9.51 -7.75 4.46
N SER A 7 10.26 -6.67 4.23
CA SER A 7 10.72 -5.72 5.24
C SER A 7 9.69 -4.63 5.60
N SER A 8 8.55 -4.56 4.91
CA SER A 8 7.50 -3.59 5.25
C SER A 8 6.86 -3.95 6.61
N LYS A 9 6.90 -3.02 7.57
CA LYS A 9 6.26 -3.18 8.89
C LYS A 9 4.74 -3.05 8.86
N THR A 10 4.15 -2.76 7.70
CA THR A 10 2.69 -2.70 7.52
C THR A 10 2.14 -4.11 7.35
N THR A 11 0.95 -4.37 7.88
CA THR A 11 0.22 -5.65 7.74
C THR A 11 0.12 -6.05 6.25
N THR A 12 0.11 -7.34 5.97
CA THR A 12 0.06 -7.85 4.60
C THR A 12 -1.24 -7.42 3.91
N PRO A 13 -1.28 -7.30 2.56
CA PRO A 13 -2.51 -6.92 1.86
C PRO A 13 -3.71 -7.79 2.23
N LYS A 14 -3.51 -9.07 2.49
CA LYS A 14 -4.57 -10.01 2.89
C LYS A 14 -5.26 -9.66 4.20
N GLU A 15 -4.57 -8.92 5.07
CA GLU A 15 -5.09 -8.48 6.37
C GLU A 15 -5.76 -7.09 6.27
N LEU A 16 -5.59 -6.40 5.14
CA LEU A 16 -6.23 -5.11 4.87
C LEU A 16 -7.61 -5.33 4.23
N ILE A 17 -8.69 -4.96 4.93
CA ILE A 17 -10.07 -5.16 4.45
C ILE A 17 -10.34 -4.48 3.09
N ALA A 18 -9.75 -3.30 2.87
CA ALA A 18 -9.90 -2.53 1.64
C ALA A 18 -9.09 -3.06 0.45
N SER A 19 -8.26 -4.09 0.64
CA SER A 19 -7.48 -4.69 -0.46
C SER A 19 -8.31 -5.66 -1.32
N SER A 20 -9.33 -6.28 -0.72
CA SER A 20 -10.09 -7.38 -1.35
C SER A 20 -11.59 -7.14 -1.40
N HIS A 21 -12.14 -6.26 -0.55
CA HIS A 21 -13.59 -6.04 -0.47
C HIS A 21 -14.00 -4.73 -1.14
N PRO A 22 -15.13 -4.70 -1.88
CA PRO A 22 -15.72 -3.46 -2.36
C PRO A 22 -16.25 -2.62 -1.20
N VAL A 23 -16.38 -1.31 -1.42
CA VAL A 23 -16.80 -0.32 -0.40
C VAL A 23 -18.10 -0.72 0.29
N GLU A 24 -19.08 -1.23 -0.45
CA GLU A 24 -20.38 -1.62 0.09
C GLU A 24 -20.28 -2.83 1.05
N GLU A 25 -19.38 -3.77 0.76
CA GLU A 25 -19.15 -4.91 1.65
C GLU A 25 -18.43 -4.47 2.93
N ILE A 26 -17.47 -3.56 2.82
CA ILE A 26 -16.79 -2.96 3.97
C ILE A 26 -17.80 -2.23 4.86
N ARG A 27 -18.71 -1.43 4.28
CA ARG A 27 -19.77 -0.72 5.01
C ARG A 27 -20.62 -1.69 5.84
N ARG A 28 -21.04 -2.80 5.23
CA ARG A 28 -21.83 -3.85 5.89
C ARG A 28 -21.02 -4.56 6.97
N TYR A 29 -19.75 -4.86 6.72
CA TYR A 29 -18.85 -5.50 7.67
C TYR A 29 -18.68 -4.69 8.96
N ILE A 30 -18.46 -3.37 8.84
CA ILE A 30 -18.32 -2.47 10.00
C ILE A 30 -19.66 -2.03 10.60
N ARG A 31 -20.79 -2.46 10.02
CA ARG A 31 -22.16 -2.12 10.44
C ARG A 31 -22.45 -0.61 10.47
N ALA A 32 -21.96 0.12 9.46
CA ALA A 32 -22.20 1.55 9.34
C ALA A 32 -23.40 1.85 8.42
N ASP A 33 -24.12 2.94 8.70
CA ASP A 33 -25.23 3.41 7.86
C ASP A 33 -24.73 3.93 6.49
N SER A 34 -23.57 4.59 6.48
CA SER A 34 -22.90 5.08 5.27
C SER A 34 -21.38 4.93 5.38
N LEU A 35 -20.70 4.85 4.24
CA LEU A 35 -19.24 4.80 4.14
C LEU A 35 -18.80 5.57 2.91
N GLY A 36 -17.83 6.47 3.08
CA GLY A 36 -17.20 7.20 1.99
C GLY A 36 -15.69 7.25 2.19
N TYR A 37 -14.93 7.06 1.11
CA TYR A 37 -13.48 7.25 1.09
C TYR A 37 -13.12 8.63 0.54
N LEU A 38 -12.05 9.23 1.06
CA LEU A 38 -11.47 10.42 0.47
C LEU A 38 -10.94 10.09 -0.94
N SER A 39 -11.24 10.92 -1.93
CA SER A 39 -10.74 10.70 -3.29
C SER A 39 -9.23 10.94 -3.36
N MET A 40 -8.56 10.24 -4.27
CA MET A 40 -7.11 10.41 -4.47
C MET A 40 -6.75 11.87 -4.81
N GLN A 41 -7.54 12.52 -5.67
CA GLN A 41 -7.35 13.92 -6.02
C GLN A 41 -7.57 14.86 -4.81
N GLY A 42 -8.57 14.57 -3.98
CA GLY A 42 -8.85 15.34 -2.76
C GLY A 42 -7.72 15.22 -1.74
N LEU A 43 -7.17 14.01 -1.56
CA LEU A 43 -5.99 13.78 -0.73
C LEU A 43 -4.79 14.61 -1.22
N LEU A 44 -4.46 14.53 -2.52
CA LEU A 44 -3.34 15.27 -3.11
C LEU A 44 -3.51 16.79 -3.03
N ALA A 45 -4.74 17.28 -3.20
CA ALA A 45 -5.05 18.70 -3.04
C ALA A 45 -4.89 19.17 -1.59
N ALA A 46 -5.27 18.33 -0.62
CA ALA A 46 -5.18 18.67 0.81
C ALA A 46 -3.73 18.74 1.32
N VAL A 47 -2.82 17.90 0.79
CA VAL A 47 -1.40 17.90 1.20
C VAL A 47 -0.55 18.94 0.45
N GLY A 48 -1.05 19.50 -0.64
CA GLY A 48 -0.34 20.47 -1.47
C GLY A 48 0.26 19.84 -2.73
N LYS A 49 0.03 20.49 -3.89
CA LYS A 49 0.27 19.96 -5.24
C LYS A 49 1.72 19.58 -5.57
N ASP A 50 2.70 20.17 -4.90
CA ASP A 50 4.11 20.13 -5.34
C ASP A 50 5.04 19.33 -4.43
N ALA A 51 4.50 18.59 -3.46
CA ALA A 51 5.31 18.03 -2.39
C ALA A 51 5.82 16.60 -2.63
N GLY A 52 5.55 15.99 -3.79
CA GLY A 52 6.15 14.70 -4.17
C GLY A 52 5.90 13.56 -3.19
N PHE A 53 4.74 13.55 -2.52
CA PHE A 53 4.44 12.57 -1.47
C PHE A 53 4.18 11.17 -2.05
N CYS A 54 4.74 10.16 -1.39
CA CYS A 54 4.44 8.77 -1.68
C CYS A 54 2.97 8.45 -1.35
N HIS A 55 2.24 7.89 -2.32
CA HIS A 55 0.85 7.45 -2.16
C HIS A 55 0.69 5.94 -2.46
N ALA A 56 1.78 5.18 -2.35
CA ALA A 56 1.82 3.76 -2.71
C ALA A 56 0.89 2.88 -1.85
N CYS A 57 0.59 3.28 -0.61
CA CYS A 57 -0.38 2.57 0.23
C CYS A 57 -1.79 2.53 -0.38
N PHE A 58 -2.12 3.48 -1.25
CA PHE A 58 -3.43 3.59 -1.89
C PHE A 58 -3.39 3.20 -3.37
N SER A 59 -2.35 3.59 -4.12
CA SER A 59 -2.24 3.31 -5.57
C SER A 59 -1.39 2.10 -5.93
N LEU A 60 -0.62 1.56 -4.98
CA LEU A 60 0.44 0.56 -5.19
C LEU A 60 1.56 1.02 -6.13
N GLN A 61 1.67 2.33 -6.41
CA GLN A 61 2.76 2.89 -7.20
C GLN A 61 3.83 3.44 -6.27
N TYR A 62 4.89 2.64 -6.08
CA TYR A 62 6.05 3.05 -5.29
C TYR A 62 6.95 3.94 -6.15
N PRO A 63 7.36 5.13 -5.67
CA PRO A 63 8.24 6.04 -6.40
C PRO A 63 9.69 5.53 -6.47
N VAL A 64 10.01 4.49 -5.70
CA VAL A 64 11.31 3.83 -5.68
C VAL A 64 11.18 2.42 -6.26
N ALA A 65 12.19 2.00 -7.02
CA ALA A 65 12.29 0.61 -7.43
C ALA A 65 12.55 -0.25 -6.20
N PHE A 66 11.87 -1.39 -6.10
CA PHE A 66 12.30 -2.41 -5.16
C PHE A 66 13.65 -2.95 -5.63
N PRO A 67 14.66 -3.07 -4.75
CA PRO A 67 15.79 -3.92 -5.07
C PRO A 67 15.22 -5.32 -5.28
N MET A 68 15.11 -5.74 -6.54
CA MET A 68 15.07 -7.16 -6.86
C MET A 68 16.38 -7.67 -6.31
N GLU A 69 16.35 -8.34 -5.18
CA GLU A 69 17.54 -8.95 -4.61
C GLU A 69 18.13 -9.87 -5.68
N ASP A 70 19.23 -9.43 -6.31
CA ASP A 70 20.31 -10.35 -6.57
C ASP A 70 20.59 -11.00 -5.21
N LEU A 71 20.16 -12.26 -5.07
CA LEU A 71 20.29 -13.13 -3.90
C LEU A 71 21.77 -13.35 -3.48
N ALA A 72 22.71 -12.53 -3.96
CA ALA A 72 24.13 -12.60 -3.72
C ALA A 72 24.52 -12.29 -2.26
N GLN A 73 23.67 -11.62 -1.48
CA GLN A 73 23.97 -11.37 -0.06
C GLN A 73 23.90 -12.61 0.85
N LEU A 74 23.55 -13.79 0.33
CA LEU A 74 23.53 -15.03 1.12
C LEU A 74 24.88 -15.77 1.17
N ARG A 75 25.95 -15.29 0.51
CA ARG A 75 27.28 -15.96 0.52
C ARG A 75 28.22 -15.52 1.65
N LEU A 76 27.71 -14.90 2.71
CA LEU A 76 28.57 -14.49 3.84
C LEU A 76 29.03 -15.67 4.71
N PHE A 77 28.48 -16.87 4.53
CA PHE A 77 28.85 -18.08 5.26
C PHE A 77 29.41 -19.22 4.38
N GLU A 78 29.78 -18.95 3.12
CA GLU A 78 30.41 -19.94 2.24
C GLU A 78 31.93 -19.68 2.07
N ALA A 79 32.65 -19.60 3.20
CA ALA A 79 34.11 -19.63 3.27
C ALA A 79 34.57 -20.77 4.19
#